data_AF-A0AAV5DXW4-F1
#
_entry.id   AF-A0AAV5DXW4-F1
#
_cell.length_a   1.000
_cell.length_b   1.000
_cell.length_c   1.000
_cell.angle_alpha   90.00
_cell.angle_beta   90.00
_cell.angle_gamma   90.00
#
_symmetry.space_group_name_H-M   'P 1'
#
loop_
_entity.id
_entity.type
_entity.pdbx_description
1 polymer ?
#
loop_
_entity_poly.entity_id
_entity_poly.type
_entity_poly.pdbx_seq_one_letter_code
_entity_poly.pdbx_strand_id
1 'polypeptide(L)'
;MADSSHEASSSTVKPADDPESTIEINIKTLDSQVHKLRVQKNVPVSVLKEKIVEATGVPLDQQRLIFRGRVLKDDHLLSEYRIL
;
A
#
# COMPACT_ATOMS: atom_id res chain seq x y z
N MET A 1 16.88 -35.37 20.13
CA MET A 1 16.85 -34.17 20.99
C MET A 1 17.72 -33.13 20.31
N ALA A 2 17.29 -31.97 19.83
CA ALA A 2 16.00 -31.30 19.78
C ALA A 2 15.99 -30.37 18.55
N ASP A 3 14.79 -30.13 18.02
CA ASP A 3 14.43 -29.18 16.96
C ASP A 3 14.67 -27.72 17.43
N SER A 4 15.02 -26.80 16.52
CA SER A 4 14.73 -25.37 16.71
C SER A 4 14.77 -24.65 15.36
N SER A 5 13.66 -24.84 14.66
CA SER A 5 13.12 -23.98 13.62
C SER A 5 13.14 -22.50 14.05
N HIS A 6 13.83 -21.63 13.29
CA HIS A 6 13.68 -20.18 13.44
C HIS A 6 12.29 -19.79 12.93
N GLU A 7 11.38 -19.51 13.86
CA GLU A 7 10.13 -18.82 13.58
C GLU A 7 10.46 -17.48 12.92
N ALA A 8 10.13 -17.38 11.62
CA ALA A 8 9.98 -16.10 10.97
C ALA A 8 8.91 -15.34 11.77
N SER A 9 9.36 -14.32 12.51
CA SER A 9 8.49 -13.34 13.15
C SER A 9 7.74 -12.57 12.06
N SER A 10 6.69 -13.20 11.53
CA SER A 10 5.66 -12.55 10.75
C SER A 10 4.84 -11.76 11.75
N SER A 11 5.31 -10.55 12.06
CA SER A 11 4.64 -9.57 12.90
C SER A 11 3.17 -9.44 12.47
N THR A 12 2.29 -10.15 13.15
CA THR A 12 0.84 -9.97 13.10
C THR A 12 0.54 -8.58 13.66
N VAL A 13 0.62 -7.56 12.80
CA VAL A 13 0.08 -6.24 13.09
C VAL A 13 -1.45 -6.35 13.08
N LYS A 14 -2.04 -6.35 14.27
CA LYS A 14 -3.48 -6.19 14.47
C LYS A 14 -3.91 -4.87 13.80
N PRO A 15 -4.96 -4.84 12.95
CA PRO A 15 -5.49 -3.61 12.42
C PRO A 15 -6.33 -2.95 13.52
N ALA A 16 -5.68 -2.20 14.40
CA ALA A 16 -6.38 -1.23 15.24
C ALA A 16 -6.79 -0.08 14.31
N ASP A 17 -8.07 0.24 14.32
CA ASP A 17 -8.73 1.29 13.53
C ASP A 17 -8.33 2.69 14.07
N ASP A 18 -7.03 2.97 14.16
CA ASP A 18 -6.50 4.24 14.62
C ASP A 18 -6.59 5.27 13.48
N PRO A 19 -7.45 6.31 13.59
CA PRO A 19 -7.61 7.31 12.54
C PRO A 19 -6.31 8.11 12.28
N GLU A 20 -5.39 8.18 13.25
CA GLU A 20 -4.06 8.79 13.11
C GLU A 20 -3.10 8.00 12.19
N SER A 21 -3.48 6.78 11.80
CA SER A 21 -2.73 5.98 10.84
C SER A 21 -3.23 6.15 9.41
N THR A 22 -4.28 6.94 9.16
CA THR A 22 -4.83 7.16 7.81
C THR A 22 -4.16 8.35 7.13
N ILE A 23 -3.69 8.15 5.90
CA ILE A 23 -3.09 9.16 5.03
C ILE A 23 -4.01 9.43 3.84
N GLU A 24 -3.96 10.66 3.30
CA GLU A 24 -4.65 11.04 2.06
C GLU A 24 -3.64 11.06 0.90
N ILE A 25 -3.89 10.25 -0.12
CA ILE A 25 -3.02 10.11 -1.28
C ILE A 25 -3.76 10.63 -2.51
N ASN A 26 -3.09 11.50 -3.28
CA ASN A 26 -3.54 11.92 -4.60
C ASN A 26 -2.94 11.00 -5.66
N ILE A 27 -3.78 10.25 -6.36
CA ILE A 27 -3.39 9.41 -7.49
C ILE A 27 -3.66 10.19 -8.77
N LYS A 28 -2.59 10.52 -9.49
CA LYS A 28 -2.69 11.11 -10.82
C LYS A 28 -2.53 10.03 -11.89
N THR A 29 -3.54 9.87 -12.72
CA THR A 29 -3.56 8.94 -13.85
C THR A 29 -2.97 9.59 -15.11
N LEU A 30 -2.67 8.78 -16.13
CA LEU A 30 -2.03 9.23 -17.37
C LEU A 30 -2.93 10.13 -18.23
N ASP A 31 -4.25 10.02 -18.07
CA ASP A 31 -5.26 10.91 -18.65
C ASP A 31 -5.38 12.25 -17.89
N SER A 32 -4.48 12.50 -16.93
CA SER A 32 -4.44 13.70 -16.08
C SER A 32 -5.59 13.86 -15.09
N GLN A 33 -6.37 12.80 -14.82
CA GLN A 33 -7.33 12.81 -13.71
C GLN A 33 -6.61 12.67 -12.37
N VAL A 34 -7.20 13.23 -11.32
CA VAL A 34 -6.68 13.16 -9.95
C VAL A 34 -7.75 12.58 -9.04
N HIS A 35 -7.43 11.44 -8.42
CA HIS A 35 -8.30 10.74 -7.49
C HIS A 35 -7.72 10.82 -6.08
N LYS A 36 -8.55 11.24 -5.12
CA LYS A 36 -8.19 11.33 -3.71
C LYS A 36 -8.60 10.04 -2.99
N LEU A 37 -7.62 9.35 -2.40
CA LEU A 37 -7.85 8.12 -1.66
C LEU A 37 -7.37 8.25 -0.22
N ARG A 38 -8.17 7.73 0.71
CA ARG A 38 -7.77 7.57 2.12
C ARG A 38 -7.44 6.10 2.39
N VAL A 39 -6.23 5.89 2.89
CA VAL A 39 -5.68 4.55 3.17
C VAL A 39 -4.81 4.62 4.41
N GLN A 40 -4.68 3.51 5.14
CA GLN A 40 -3.79 3.44 6.28
C GLN A 40 -2.32 3.43 5.84
N LYS A 41 -1.41 4.03 6.60
CA LYS A 41 0.04 4.05 6.29
C LYS A 41 0.71 2.69 6.47
N ASN A 42 0.14 1.81 7.31
CA ASN A 42 0.68 0.51 7.66
C ASN A 42 0.04 -0.64 6.86
N VAL A 43 -0.46 -0.37 5.65
CA VAL A 43 -0.91 -1.43 4.74
C VAL A 43 0.07 -1.62 3.58
N PRO A 44 0.10 -2.82 2.97
CA PRO A 44 0.86 -3.06 1.74
C PRO A 44 0.35 -2.23 0.56
N VAL A 45 1.23 -2.03 -0.43
CA VAL A 45 0.89 -1.36 -1.69
C VAL A 45 -0.20 -2.13 -2.47
N SER A 46 -0.30 -3.46 -2.32
CA SER A 46 -1.39 -4.25 -2.93
C SER A 46 -2.77 -3.73 -2.55
N VAL A 47 -2.98 -3.40 -1.28
CA VAL A 47 -4.25 -2.85 -0.76
C VAL A 47 -4.53 -1.45 -1.34
N LEU A 48 -3.50 -0.63 -1.54
CA LEU A 48 -3.66 0.66 -2.23
C LEU A 48 -4.07 0.44 -3.70
N LYS A 49 -3.46 -0.51 -4.40
CA LYS A 49 -3.81 -0.81 -5.79
C LYS A 49 -5.26 -1.26 -5.93
N GLU A 50 -5.76 -2.09 -5.01
CA GLU A 50 -7.17 -2.50 -4.98
C GLU A 50 -8.10 -1.28 -4.89
N LYS A 51 -7.85 -0.36 -3.97
CA LYS A 51 -8.60 0.92 -3.87
C LYS A 51 -8.51 1.76 -5.16
N ILE A 52 -7.38 1.70 -5.86
CA ILE A 52 -7.22 2.37 -7.15
C ILE A 52 -8.05 1.69 -8.25
N VAL A 53 -8.17 0.35 -8.25
CA VAL A 53 -9.07 -0.36 -9.18
C VAL A 53 -10.50 0.15 -8.97
N GLU A 54 -10.95 0.21 -7.71
CA GLU A 54 -12.31 0.67 -7.38
C GLU A 54 -12.55 2.12 -7.83
N ALA A 55 -11.56 2.99 -7.70
CA ALA A 55 -11.70 4.41 -8.00
C ALA A 55 -11.47 4.78 -9.49
N THR A 56 -10.66 4.00 -10.22
CA THR A 56 -10.24 4.33 -11.59
C THR A 56 -10.69 3.30 -12.64
N GLY A 57 -11.06 2.09 -12.21
CA GLY A 57 -11.37 0.96 -13.09
C GLY A 57 -10.15 0.30 -13.73
N VAL A 58 -8.91 0.75 -13.45
CA VAL A 58 -7.69 0.18 -14.04
C VAL A 58 -7.34 -1.15 -13.34
N PRO A 59 -7.21 -2.27 -14.06
CA PRO A 59 -6.83 -3.58 -13.50
C PRO A 59 -5.48 -3.58 -12.77
N LEU A 60 -5.32 -4.39 -11.71
CA LEU A 60 -4.12 -4.43 -10.85
C LEU A 60 -2.81 -4.68 -11.62
N ASP A 61 -2.84 -5.55 -12.62
CA ASP A 61 -1.73 -5.93 -13.48
C ASP A 61 -1.32 -4.80 -14.45
N GLN A 62 -2.24 -3.87 -14.73
CA GLN A 62 -2.01 -2.69 -15.56
C GLN A 62 -1.61 -1.46 -14.73
N GLN A 63 -1.70 -1.54 -13.40
CA GLN A 63 -1.31 -0.44 -12.51
C GLN A 63 0.19 -0.43 -12.24
N ARG A 64 0.85 0.66 -12.65
CA ARG A 64 2.24 0.95 -12.29
C ARG A 64 2.31 2.22 -11.45
N LEU A 65 2.36 2.04 -10.12
CA LEU A 65 2.47 3.15 -9.18
C LEU A 65 3.93 3.64 -9.08
N ILE A 66 4.13 4.94 -9.29
CA ILE A 66 5.44 5.58 -9.23
C ILE A 66 5.38 6.75 -8.25
N PHE A 67 6.26 6.74 -7.25
CA PHE A 67 6.38 7.81 -6.27
C PHE A 67 7.85 8.21 -6.12
N ARG A 68 8.14 9.52 -6.25
CA ARG A 68 9.50 10.08 -6.15
C ARG A 68 10.54 9.32 -7.01
N GLY A 69 10.15 8.96 -8.23
CA GLY A 69 11.01 8.21 -9.17
C GLY A 69 11.21 6.73 -8.84
N ARG A 70 10.50 6.19 -7.83
CA ARG A 70 10.55 4.78 -7.44
C ARG A 70 9.23 4.10 -7.78
N VAL A 71 9.31 2.90 -8.36
CA VAL A 71 8.14 2.04 -8.55
C VAL A 71 7.78 1.41 -7.22
N LEU A 72 6.51 1.53 -6.82
CA LEU A 72 6.02 0.87 -5.62
C LEU A 72 5.82 -0.62 -5.90
N LYS A 73 6.32 -1.46 -5.00
CA LYS A 73 6.15 -2.91 -5.02
C LYS A 73 5.06 -3.36 -4.06
N ASP A 74 4.32 -4.40 -4.45
CA ASP A 74 3.10 -4.88 -3.79
C ASP A 74 3.34 -5.47 -2.41
N ASP A 75 4.54 -6.01 -2.19
CA ASP A 75 5.03 -6.65 -0.97
C ASP A 75 5.55 -5.66 0.10
N HIS A 76 5.64 -4.36 -0.22
CA HIS A 76 6.12 -3.33 0.69
C HIS A 76 4.98 -2.51 1.28
N LEU A 77 5.17 -2.01 2.51
CA LEU A 77 4.21 -1.11 3.16
C LEU A 77 4.29 0.32 2.60
N LEU A 78 3.17 1.05 2.63
CA LEU A 78 3.15 2.46 2.22
C LEU A 78 4.07 3.34 3.09
N SER A 79 4.15 3.03 4.39
CA SER A 79 5.02 3.72 5.35
C SER A 79 6.51 3.59 5.02
N GLU A 80 6.94 2.49 4.40
CA GLU A 80 8.34 2.29 3.99
C GLU A 80 8.77 3.29 2.90
N TYR A 81 7.85 3.68 2.03
CA TYR A 81 8.09 4.68 1.00
C TYR A 81 8.00 6.12 1.51
N ARG A 82 7.73 6.31 2.81
CA ARG A 82 7.51 7.62 3.45
C ARG A 82 6.43 8.42 2.72
N ILE A 83 5.36 7.74 2.32
CA ILE A 83 4.14 8.35 1.83
C ILE A 83 3.37 8.76 3.10
N LEU A 84 3.34 10.07 3.37
CA LEU A 84 2.76 10.70 4.56
C LEU A 84 1.83 11.82 4.11
#